data_AF-A0A936EF19-F1
#
_entry.id   AF-A0A936EF19-F1
#
_cell.length_a   1.000
_cell.length_b   1.000
_cell.length_c   1.000
_cell.angle_alpha   90.00
_cell.angle_beta   90.00
_cell.angle_gamma   90.00
#
_symmetry.space_group_name_H-M   'P 1'
#
loop_
_entity.id
_entity.type
_entity.pdbx_description
1 polymer ?
#
loop_
_entity_poly.entity_id
_entity_poly.type
_entity_poly.pdbx_seq_one_letter_code
_entity_poly.pdbx_strand_id
1 'polypeptide(L)'
;MSPAILTLPTPVRAQAARLSDKLQEKFEARLRCVQILTATPRSQLCATARQLAAELYPIHGQGFAPKTIMNLFRAYRKDGAEALLFGYSGNGLGEKPVEFIEHVRRRCEKNKRVASVEIDSIRSDWFSGTPLPGFGSWRDQWAARFPAEPVPAACPVWFQPQGFSSATLRRMLPSKAAMTIARRGHFAAHGLMPQKRNDYSQLRALECVVFDDVKTDWLVSIPGYDRPCELWLLVAMDAGCAHILDWVALAAVPDDEGKRHELLKEHMRCLVGQMILKYGIPTEYPDDVQGGECQGHPERGRCRRAGDARRGRPYRRRLYQHGVA
;
A
#
# COMPACT_ATOMS: atom_id res chain seq x y z
N MET A 1 20.44 -31.90 20.45
CA MET A 1 19.17 -31.51 21.11
C MET A 1 19.41 -31.42 22.61
N SER A 2 18.96 -30.34 23.25
CA SER A 2 19.10 -30.14 24.69
C SER A 2 18.35 -31.22 25.50
N PRO A 3 18.90 -31.70 26.63
CA PRO A 3 18.24 -32.68 27.50
C PRO A 3 16.86 -32.22 28.00
N ALA A 4 16.62 -30.90 28.06
CA ALA A 4 15.32 -30.33 28.46
C ALA A 4 14.20 -30.57 27.44
N ILE A 5 14.51 -30.74 26.15
CA ILE A 5 13.50 -31.02 25.12
C ILE A 5 13.09 -32.51 25.16
N LEU A 6 13.98 -33.39 25.62
CA LEU A 6 13.77 -34.83 25.69
C LEU A 6 12.78 -35.25 26.80
N THR A 7 12.44 -34.35 27.72
CA THR A 7 11.44 -34.60 28.77
C THR A 7 10.02 -34.15 28.37
N LEU A 8 9.87 -33.50 27.20
CA LEU A 8 8.57 -33.04 26.70
C LEU A 8 7.75 -34.17 26.08
N PRO A 9 6.40 -34.06 26.07
CA PRO A 9 5.54 -34.97 25.33
C PRO A 9 5.98 -35.12 23.87
N THR A 10 5.86 -36.33 23.32
CA THR A 10 6.26 -36.68 21.95
C THR A 10 5.82 -35.67 20.88
N PRO A 11 4.55 -35.19 20.83
CA PRO A 11 4.12 -34.23 19.81
C PRO A 11 4.85 -32.89 19.91
N VAL A 12 5.07 -32.39 21.13
CA VAL A 12 5.78 -31.12 21.40
C VAL A 12 7.25 -31.23 21.00
N ARG A 13 7.88 -32.36 21.32
CA ARG A 13 9.27 -32.65 20.98
C ARG A 13 9.50 -32.67 19.47
N ALA A 14 8.63 -33.37 18.74
CA ALA A 14 8.69 -33.46 17.29
C ALA A 14 8.50 -32.07 16.63
N GLN A 15 7.67 -31.22 17.21
CA GLN A 15 7.44 -29.86 16.70
C GLN A 15 8.59 -28.90 17.03
N ALA A 16 9.17 -28.99 18.24
CA ALA A 16 10.34 -28.21 18.63
C ALA A 16 11.56 -28.53 17.75
N ALA A 17 11.77 -29.81 17.40
CA ALA A 17 12.87 -30.25 16.54
C ALA A 17 12.82 -29.69 15.11
N ARG A 18 11.66 -29.18 14.67
CA ARG A 18 11.47 -28.57 13.33
C ARG A 18 11.71 -27.06 13.31
N LEU A 19 11.94 -26.45 14.47
CA LEU A 19 12.27 -25.03 14.54
C LEU A 19 13.70 -24.81 14.03
N SER A 20 13.98 -23.64 13.44
CA SER A 20 15.36 -23.26 13.14
C SER A 20 16.18 -23.09 14.42
N ASP A 21 17.51 -23.19 14.35
CA ASP A 21 18.39 -23.13 15.53
C ASP A 21 18.10 -21.93 16.44
N LYS A 22 17.93 -20.75 15.86
CA LYS A 22 17.57 -19.52 16.58
C LYS A 22 16.20 -19.60 17.28
N LEU A 23 15.24 -20.30 16.68
CA LEU A 23 13.92 -20.51 17.27
C LEU A 23 13.91 -21.64 18.30
N GLN A 24 14.74 -22.68 18.12
CA GLN A 24 14.98 -23.73 19.11
C GLN A 24 15.59 -23.13 20.37
N GLU A 25 16.66 -22.34 20.25
CA GLU A 25 17.31 -21.65 21.37
C GLU A 25 16.29 -20.78 22.13
N LYS A 26 15.48 -20.02 21.40
CA LYS A 26 14.43 -19.20 22.00
C LYS A 26 13.37 -20.04 22.71
N PHE A 27 13.00 -21.20 22.14
CA PHE A 27 12.02 -22.12 22.72
C PHE A 27 12.55 -22.73 24.00
N GLU A 28 13.82 -23.16 24.01
CA GLU A 28 14.51 -23.67 25.20
C GLU A 28 14.58 -22.60 26.30
N ALA A 29 14.89 -21.35 25.95
CA ALA A 29 14.88 -20.24 26.90
C ALA A 29 13.49 -20.02 27.52
N ARG A 30 12.41 -20.10 26.73
CA ARG A 30 11.04 -20.04 27.27
C ARG A 30 10.70 -21.21 28.18
N LEU A 31 11.11 -22.42 27.81
CA LEU A 31 10.92 -23.63 28.61
C LEU A 31 11.62 -23.49 29.95
N ARG A 32 12.87 -23.01 29.96
CA ARG A 32 13.64 -22.72 31.17
C ARG A 32 12.92 -21.70 32.06
N CYS A 33 12.37 -20.61 31.49
CA CYS A 33 11.61 -19.64 32.27
C CYS A 33 10.42 -20.27 33.00
N VAL A 34 9.61 -21.07 32.30
CA VAL A 34 8.41 -21.65 32.93
C VAL A 34 8.76 -22.74 33.93
N GLN A 35 9.84 -23.50 33.73
CA GLN A 35 10.33 -24.46 34.72
C GLN A 35 10.76 -23.75 36.02
N ILE A 36 11.54 -22.67 35.92
CA ILE A 36 11.95 -21.85 37.06
C ILE A 36 10.72 -21.28 37.78
N LEU A 37 9.77 -20.72 37.04
CA LEU A 37 8.55 -20.15 37.62
C LEU A 37 7.64 -21.21 38.26
N THR A 38 7.65 -22.45 37.77
CA THR A 38 6.88 -23.55 38.36
C THR A 38 7.44 -23.93 39.74
N ALA A 39 8.76 -23.85 39.92
CA ALA A 39 9.43 -24.09 41.21
C ALA A 39 9.42 -22.88 42.15
N THR A 40 8.99 -21.70 41.69
CA THR A 40 9.03 -20.45 42.45
C THR A 40 7.76 -20.26 43.30
N PRO A 41 7.86 -19.86 44.58
CA PRO A 41 6.71 -19.53 45.41
C PRO A 41 5.83 -18.42 44.81
N ARG A 42 4.51 -18.51 45.00
CA ARG A 42 3.55 -17.57 44.38
C ARG A 42 3.82 -16.10 44.70
N SER A 43 4.30 -15.81 45.91
CA SER A 43 4.67 -14.46 46.36
C SER A 43 5.86 -13.87 45.60
N GLN A 44 6.73 -14.71 45.02
CA GLN A 44 7.96 -14.29 44.36
C GLN A 44 7.88 -14.30 42.83
N LEU A 45 6.82 -14.88 42.24
CA LEU A 45 6.68 -15.03 40.78
C LEU A 45 6.94 -13.75 39.98
N CYS A 46 6.38 -12.62 40.42
CA CYS A 46 6.56 -11.35 39.72
C CYS A 46 8.01 -10.83 39.79
N ALA A 47 8.69 -11.04 40.91
CA ALA A 47 10.09 -10.66 41.07
C ALA A 47 10.99 -11.54 40.20
N THR A 48 10.80 -12.86 40.25
CA THR A 48 11.52 -13.83 39.43
C THR A 48 11.30 -13.61 37.93
N ALA A 49 10.07 -13.31 37.51
CA ALA A 49 9.79 -12.99 36.10
C ALA A 49 10.49 -11.71 35.62
N ARG A 50 10.66 -10.70 36.49
CA ARG A 50 11.43 -9.49 36.16
C ARG A 50 12.93 -9.79 36.05
N GLN A 51 13.45 -10.62 36.94
CA GLN A 51 14.86 -11.05 36.89
C GLN A 51 15.16 -11.84 35.61
N LEU A 52 14.33 -12.83 35.29
CA LEU A 52 14.44 -13.60 34.04
C LEU A 52 14.31 -12.71 32.79
N ALA A 53 13.43 -11.70 32.84
CA ALA A 53 13.31 -10.74 31.76
C ALA A 53 14.59 -9.90 31.59
N ALA A 54 15.20 -9.43 32.68
CA ALA A 54 16.43 -8.66 32.63
C ALA A 54 17.60 -9.45 32.04
N GLU A 55 17.68 -10.76 32.33
CA GLU A 55 18.68 -11.68 31.78
C GLU A 55 18.46 -11.98 30.29
N LEU A 56 17.22 -12.33 29.91
CA LEU A 56 16.94 -12.93 28.59
C LEU A 56 16.48 -11.93 27.54
N TYR A 57 15.96 -10.76 27.93
CA TYR A 57 15.52 -9.73 26.98
C TYR A 57 16.66 -9.15 26.14
N PRO A 58 17.87 -8.86 26.69
CA PRO A 58 19.00 -8.41 25.88
C PRO A 58 19.45 -9.43 24.82
N ILE A 59 19.30 -10.72 25.10
CA ILE A 59 19.77 -11.82 24.24
C ILE A 59 18.73 -12.14 23.15
N HIS A 60 17.47 -12.34 23.54
CA HIS A 60 16.43 -12.84 22.62
C HIS A 60 15.40 -11.79 22.21
N GLY A 61 15.44 -10.60 22.80
CA GLY A 61 14.57 -9.46 22.49
C GLY A 61 13.09 -9.73 22.74
N GLN A 62 12.26 -9.38 21.75
CA GLN A 62 10.81 -9.44 21.82
C GLN A 62 10.34 -10.87 22.18
N GLY A 63 9.57 -11.00 23.26
CA GLY A 63 9.10 -12.28 23.78
C GLY A 63 9.51 -12.58 25.23
N PHE A 64 10.43 -11.80 25.80
CA PHE A 64 10.94 -11.97 27.17
C PHE A 64 10.71 -10.77 28.08
N ALA A 65 9.74 -9.89 27.75
CA ALA A 65 9.32 -8.86 28.69
C ALA A 65 8.66 -9.49 29.93
N PRO A 66 8.71 -8.87 31.13
CA PRO A 66 8.19 -9.48 32.37
C PRO A 66 6.72 -9.93 32.24
N LYS A 67 5.88 -9.09 31.62
CA LYS A 67 4.48 -9.41 31.35
C LYS A 67 4.32 -10.60 30.41
N THR A 68 5.15 -10.70 29.38
CA THR A 68 5.12 -11.80 28.41
C THR A 68 5.52 -13.12 29.05
N ILE A 69 6.56 -13.12 29.88
CA ILE A 69 6.99 -14.31 30.64
C ILE A 69 5.86 -14.78 31.56
N MET A 70 5.20 -13.87 32.29
CA MET A 70 4.06 -14.23 33.14
C MET A 70 2.86 -14.77 32.35
N ASN A 71 2.59 -14.22 31.16
CA ASN A 71 1.54 -14.72 30.28
C ASN A 71 1.88 -16.13 29.76
N LEU A 72 3.14 -16.37 29.38
CA LEU A 72 3.62 -17.69 28.96
C LEU A 72 3.49 -18.70 30.09
N PHE A 73 3.84 -18.33 31.33
CA PHE A 73 3.66 -19.21 32.49
C PHE A 73 2.19 -19.56 32.75
N ARG A 74 1.28 -18.59 32.64
CA ARG A 74 -0.17 -18.84 32.77
C ARG A 74 -0.69 -19.76 31.68
N ALA A 75 -0.28 -19.55 30.43
CA ALA A 75 -0.65 -20.40 29.31
C ALA A 75 -0.08 -21.81 29.49
N TYR A 76 1.18 -21.94 29.91
CA TYR A 76 1.81 -23.22 30.22
C TYR A 76 1.08 -23.99 31.32
N ARG A 77 0.63 -23.31 32.39
CA ARG A 77 -0.16 -23.96 33.44
C ARG A 77 -1.51 -24.49 32.97
N LYS A 78 -2.07 -23.90 31.91
CA LYS A 78 -3.38 -24.26 31.37
C LYS A 78 -3.26 -25.35 30.29
N ASP A 79 -2.37 -25.12 29.33
CA ASP A 79 -2.28 -25.88 28.07
C ASP A 79 -0.95 -26.65 27.94
N GLY A 80 -0.12 -26.68 29.00
CA GLY A 80 1.13 -27.44 29.03
C GLY A 80 2.24 -26.87 28.12
N ALA A 81 3.18 -27.74 27.73
CA ALA A 81 4.33 -27.35 26.91
C ALA A 81 3.94 -26.90 25.48
N GLU A 82 2.77 -27.30 25.00
CA GLU A 82 2.20 -26.82 23.73
C GLU A 82 2.04 -25.30 23.72
N ALA A 83 1.68 -24.71 24.88
CA ALA A 83 1.56 -23.26 25.06
C ALA A 83 2.81 -22.49 24.63
N LEU A 84 3.99 -23.09 24.77
CA LEU A 84 5.28 -22.45 24.48
C LEU A 84 5.57 -22.39 22.98
N LEU A 85 4.99 -23.30 22.20
CA LEU A 85 5.11 -23.34 20.74
C LEU A 85 4.23 -22.26 20.08
N PHE A 86 3.23 -21.72 20.78
CA PHE A 86 2.43 -20.61 20.26
C PHE A 86 3.30 -19.36 20.04
N GLY A 87 3.27 -18.85 18.81
CA GLY A 87 4.09 -17.72 18.37
C GLY A 87 5.38 -18.10 17.64
N TYR A 88 5.81 -19.37 17.66
CA TYR A 88 6.80 -19.89 16.71
C TYR A 88 6.20 -20.21 15.34
N SER A 89 4.87 -20.20 15.25
CA SER A 89 4.11 -20.29 14.01
C SER A 89 4.16 -19.02 13.14
N GLY A 90 4.83 -17.95 13.59
CA GLY A 90 4.77 -16.65 12.93
C GLY A 90 6.10 -15.91 12.98
N ASN A 91 6.90 -16.06 11.91
CA ASN A 91 7.73 -15.01 11.31
C ASN A 91 8.55 -15.54 10.13
N GLY A 92 8.66 -16.87 9.98
CA GLY A 92 8.96 -17.44 8.68
C GLY A 92 7.76 -17.25 7.77
N LEU A 93 7.88 -16.38 6.77
CA LEU A 93 7.37 -16.74 5.45
C LEU A 93 8.10 -18.05 5.09
N GLY A 94 7.64 -19.19 5.62
CA GLY A 94 7.94 -20.46 4.99
C GLY A 94 7.55 -20.29 3.53
N GLU A 95 8.44 -20.66 2.63
CA GLU A 95 8.26 -20.46 1.19
C GLU A 95 6.88 -21.02 0.81
N LYS A 96 5.97 -20.12 0.47
CA LYS A 96 4.59 -20.50 0.15
C LYS A 96 4.57 -20.88 -1.32
N PRO A 97 3.83 -21.94 -1.69
CA PRO A 97 3.62 -22.27 -3.10
C PRO A 97 3.16 -21.02 -3.85
N VAL A 98 3.82 -20.74 -4.98
CA VAL A 98 3.52 -19.56 -5.80
C VAL A 98 2.05 -19.61 -6.25
N GLU A 99 1.55 -20.80 -6.56
CA GLU A 99 0.15 -21.01 -6.96
C GLU A 99 -0.82 -20.60 -5.86
N PHE A 100 -0.46 -20.80 -4.58
CA PHE A 100 -1.28 -20.37 -3.46
C PHE A 100 -1.32 -18.85 -3.34
N ILE A 101 -0.17 -18.19 -3.48
CA ILE A 101 -0.09 -16.72 -3.42
C ILE A 101 -0.96 -16.11 -4.52
N GLU A 102 -0.83 -16.63 -5.75
CA GLU A 102 -1.65 -16.19 -6.88
C GLU A 102 -3.14 -16.46 -6.67
N HIS A 103 -3.49 -17.62 -6.09
CA HIS A 103 -4.86 -17.94 -5.74
C HIS A 103 -5.47 -16.92 -4.77
N VAL A 104 -4.74 -16.57 -3.69
CA VAL A 104 -5.19 -15.56 -2.72
C VAL A 104 -5.37 -14.20 -3.39
N ARG A 105 -4.39 -13.77 -4.21
CA ARG A 105 -4.45 -12.49 -4.93
C ARG A 105 -5.65 -12.43 -5.86
N ARG A 106 -5.80 -13.44 -6.74
CA ARG A 106 -6.86 -13.51 -7.74
C ARG A 106 -8.26 -13.47 -7.11
N ARG A 107 -8.46 -14.19 -6.00
CA ARG A 107 -9.74 -14.15 -5.26
C ARG A 107 -10.02 -12.77 -4.69
N CYS A 108 -9.02 -12.16 -4.06
CA CYS A 108 -9.17 -10.84 -3.47
C CYS A 108 -9.38 -9.75 -4.53
N GLU A 109 -8.72 -9.84 -5.68
CA GLU A 109 -8.89 -8.92 -6.82
C GLU A 109 -10.29 -9.01 -7.42
N LYS A 110 -10.81 -10.24 -7.61
CA LYS A 110 -12.18 -10.48 -8.10
C LYS A 110 -13.25 -9.98 -7.14
N ASN A 111 -13.02 -10.04 -5.83
CA ASN A 111 -13.97 -9.53 -4.86
C ASN A 111 -13.98 -7.99 -4.86
N LYS A 112 -15.07 -7.40 -5.34
CA LYS A 112 -15.30 -5.94 -5.38
C LYS A 112 -15.47 -5.30 -3.99
N ARG A 113 -15.59 -6.09 -2.91
CA ARG A 113 -15.78 -5.67 -1.52
C ARG A 113 -14.46 -5.65 -0.73
N VAL A 114 -14.50 -5.96 0.57
CA VAL A 114 -13.36 -5.93 1.50
C VAL A 114 -12.59 -7.25 1.41
N ALA A 115 -11.26 -7.17 1.29
CA ALA A 115 -10.40 -8.35 1.16
C ALA A 115 -10.45 -9.31 2.37
N SER A 116 -10.84 -8.82 3.56
CA SER A 116 -10.98 -9.66 4.75
C SER A 116 -11.98 -10.80 4.55
N VAL A 117 -13.08 -10.54 3.83
CA VAL A 117 -14.13 -11.55 3.60
C VAL A 117 -13.59 -12.71 2.77
N GLU A 118 -12.81 -12.44 1.72
CA GLU A 118 -12.17 -13.50 0.94
C GLU A 118 -11.11 -14.24 1.74
N ILE A 119 -10.33 -13.53 2.55
CA ILE A 119 -9.32 -14.17 3.41
C ILE A 119 -9.98 -15.15 4.37
N ASP A 120 -11.10 -14.77 4.98
CA ASP A 120 -11.85 -15.64 5.88
C ASP A 120 -12.53 -16.80 5.11
N SER A 121 -13.00 -16.56 3.88
CA SER A 121 -13.49 -17.62 3.01
C SER A 121 -12.40 -18.62 2.62
N ILE A 122 -11.21 -18.17 2.23
CA ILE A 122 -10.06 -19.05 1.91
C ILE A 122 -9.69 -19.92 3.12
N ARG A 123 -9.76 -19.37 4.33
CA ARG A 123 -9.55 -20.14 5.56
C ARG A 123 -10.70 -21.14 5.79
N SER A 124 -11.94 -20.75 5.53
CA SER A 124 -13.09 -21.67 5.62
C SER A 124 -12.96 -22.82 4.63
N ASP A 125 -12.48 -22.55 3.41
CA ASP A 125 -12.26 -23.56 2.39
C ASP A 125 -11.27 -24.61 2.88
N TRP A 126 -10.18 -24.17 3.54
CA TRP A 126 -9.26 -25.08 4.21
C TRP A 126 -9.97 -25.97 5.24
N PHE A 127 -10.72 -25.39 6.19
CA PHE A 127 -11.38 -26.19 7.23
C PHE A 127 -12.48 -27.11 6.68
N SER A 128 -13.10 -26.76 5.55
CA SER A 128 -14.12 -27.58 4.88
C SER A 128 -13.56 -28.79 4.14
N GLY A 129 -12.24 -28.89 3.93
CA GLY A 129 -11.66 -29.95 3.10
C GLY A 129 -11.52 -29.61 1.63
N THR A 130 -11.83 -28.39 1.22
CA THR A 130 -11.64 -27.94 -0.16
C THR A 130 -10.15 -27.88 -0.47
N PRO A 131 -9.67 -28.50 -1.56
CA PRO A 131 -8.26 -28.49 -1.91
C PRO A 131 -7.80 -27.07 -2.28
N LEU A 132 -6.69 -26.63 -1.69
CA LEU A 132 -6.07 -25.34 -2.00
C LEU A 132 -4.84 -25.53 -2.90
N PRO A 133 -4.64 -24.66 -3.91
CA PRO A 133 -3.49 -24.76 -4.80
C PRO A 133 -2.15 -24.81 -4.04
N GLY A 134 -1.27 -25.73 -4.43
CA GLY A 134 0.04 -25.96 -3.80
C GLY A 134 0.03 -26.64 -2.43
N PHE A 135 -1.13 -26.71 -1.75
CA PHE A 135 -1.26 -27.34 -0.44
C PHE A 135 -2.10 -28.63 -0.45
N GLY A 136 -2.97 -28.82 -1.45
CA GLY A 136 -3.95 -29.92 -1.45
C GLY A 136 -5.05 -29.70 -0.41
N SER A 137 -5.72 -30.77 0.04
CA SER A 137 -6.68 -30.69 1.14
C SER A 137 -6.01 -30.88 2.50
N TRP A 138 -6.66 -30.43 3.57
CA TRP A 138 -6.17 -30.69 4.92
C TRP A 138 -6.16 -32.19 5.26
N ARG A 139 -7.03 -32.98 4.64
CA ARG A 139 -7.09 -34.44 4.84
C ARG A 139 -5.87 -35.13 4.25
N ASP A 140 -5.45 -34.72 3.06
CA ASP A 140 -4.23 -35.23 2.42
C ASP A 140 -3.00 -34.88 3.26
N GLN A 141 -2.93 -33.64 3.75
CA GLN A 141 -1.87 -33.22 4.65
C GLN A 141 -1.90 -33.95 5.99
N TRP A 142 -3.10 -34.27 6.51
CA TRP A 142 -3.23 -35.05 7.74
C TRP A 142 -2.70 -36.46 7.51
N ALA A 143 -3.17 -37.16 6.48
CA ALA A 143 -2.73 -38.51 6.14
C ALA A 143 -1.22 -38.59 5.89
N ALA A 144 -0.65 -37.59 5.22
CA ALA A 144 0.80 -37.51 5.00
C ALA A 144 1.58 -37.27 6.31
N ARG A 145 1.02 -36.51 7.25
CA ARG A 145 1.70 -36.12 8.49
C ARG A 145 1.52 -37.12 9.63
N PHE A 146 0.37 -37.79 9.67
CA PHE A 146 -0.03 -38.74 10.71
C PHE A 146 -0.53 -40.03 10.05
N PRO A 147 0.33 -40.79 9.35
CA PRO A 147 -0.09 -41.96 8.56
C PRO A 147 -0.67 -43.10 9.42
N ALA A 148 -0.33 -43.15 10.71
CA ALA A 148 -0.82 -44.16 11.64
C ALA A 148 -2.13 -43.75 12.37
N GLU A 149 -2.57 -42.49 12.23
CA GLU A 149 -3.77 -41.99 12.90
C GLU A 149 -4.95 -41.93 11.92
N PRO A 150 -6.18 -42.30 12.35
CA PRO A 150 -7.34 -42.13 11.52
C PRO A 150 -7.56 -40.64 11.22
N VAL A 151 -7.98 -40.33 9.98
CA VAL A 151 -8.30 -38.95 9.59
C VAL A 151 -9.51 -38.48 10.39
N PRO A 152 -9.42 -37.35 11.13
CA PRO A 152 -10.55 -36.81 11.87
C PRO A 152 -11.76 -36.53 10.99
N ALA A 153 -12.96 -36.57 11.57
CA ALA A 153 -14.19 -36.22 10.84
C ALA A 153 -14.19 -34.75 10.38
N ALA A 154 -13.62 -33.85 11.19
CA ALA A 154 -13.48 -32.43 10.92
C ALA A 154 -12.04 -31.95 11.16
N CYS A 155 -11.62 -30.92 10.42
CA CYS A 155 -10.27 -30.37 10.54
C CYS A 155 -10.06 -29.78 11.94
N PRO A 156 -9.05 -30.23 12.70
CA PRO A 156 -8.74 -29.62 13.99
C PRO A 156 -8.36 -28.15 13.82
N VAL A 157 -8.86 -27.27 14.70
CA VAL A 157 -8.67 -25.80 14.59
C VAL A 157 -7.19 -25.39 14.56
N TRP A 158 -6.32 -26.17 15.20
CA TRP A 158 -4.88 -25.97 15.24
C TRP A 158 -4.15 -26.51 14.00
N PHE A 159 -4.80 -27.34 13.18
CA PHE A 159 -4.23 -27.98 12.00
C PHE A 159 -4.37 -27.09 10.76
N GLN A 160 -3.50 -26.09 10.68
CA GLN A 160 -3.42 -25.17 9.54
C GLN A 160 -1.98 -25.05 9.02
N PRO A 161 -1.78 -24.85 7.71
CA PRO A 161 -0.46 -24.67 7.15
C PRO A 161 0.21 -23.42 7.72
N GLN A 162 1.53 -23.41 7.75
CA GLN A 162 2.27 -22.27 8.28
C GLN A 162 1.94 -21.00 7.46
N GLY A 163 1.68 -19.89 8.16
CA GLY A 163 1.33 -18.62 7.52
C GLY A 163 -0.09 -18.54 6.93
N PHE A 164 -1.04 -19.35 7.41
CA PHE A 164 -2.48 -19.21 7.12
C PHE A 164 -3.20 -18.19 8.02
N SER A 165 -2.46 -17.48 8.88
CA SER A 165 -3.04 -16.40 9.68
C SER A 165 -3.58 -15.30 8.76
N SER A 166 -4.69 -14.65 9.14
CA SER A 166 -5.25 -13.53 8.36
C SER A 166 -4.23 -12.40 8.16
N ALA A 167 -3.33 -12.18 9.14
CA ALA A 167 -2.26 -11.20 9.01
C ALA A 167 -1.24 -11.58 7.92
N THR A 168 -0.85 -12.86 7.84
CA THR A 168 0.06 -13.35 6.81
C THR A 168 -0.59 -13.31 5.43
N LEU A 169 -1.86 -13.73 5.31
CA LEU A 169 -2.60 -13.69 4.05
C LEU A 169 -2.76 -12.25 3.54
N ARG A 170 -2.98 -11.27 4.43
CA ARG A 170 -3.00 -9.84 4.04
C ARG A 170 -1.67 -9.35 3.47
N ARG A 171 -0.53 -9.88 3.94
CA ARG A 171 0.80 -9.50 3.43
C ARG A 171 1.06 -10.04 2.03
N MET A 172 0.30 -11.03 1.56
CA MET A 172 0.41 -11.57 0.19
C MET A 172 -0.34 -10.73 -0.84
N LEU A 173 -1.24 -9.86 -0.37
CA LEU A 173 -2.03 -9.01 -1.26
C LEU A 173 -1.15 -7.97 -1.95
N PRO A 174 -1.49 -7.58 -3.20
CA PRO A 174 -0.79 -6.51 -3.88
C PRO A 174 -1.11 -5.16 -3.22
N SER A 175 -0.43 -4.11 -3.68
CA SER A 175 -0.61 -2.75 -3.15
C SER A 175 -2.07 -2.30 -3.23
N LYS A 176 -2.46 -1.35 -2.37
CA LYS A 176 -3.82 -0.79 -2.40
C LYS A 176 -4.18 -0.21 -3.76
N ALA A 177 -3.21 0.39 -4.45
CA ALA A 177 -3.38 0.89 -5.82
C ALA A 177 -3.69 -0.25 -6.79
N ALA A 178 -2.87 -1.30 -6.83
CA ALA A 178 -3.08 -2.47 -7.70
C ALA A 178 -4.44 -3.15 -7.44
N MET A 179 -4.80 -3.34 -6.16
CA MET A 179 -6.12 -3.85 -5.78
C MET A 179 -7.26 -2.96 -6.28
N THR A 180 -7.09 -1.64 -6.25
CA THR A 180 -8.11 -0.69 -6.70
C THR A 180 -8.24 -0.69 -8.22
N ILE A 181 -7.12 -0.78 -8.94
CA ILE A 181 -7.09 -0.95 -10.40
C ILE A 181 -7.88 -2.20 -10.78
N ALA A 182 -7.57 -3.34 -10.16
CA ALA A 182 -8.24 -4.61 -10.46
C ALA A 182 -9.75 -4.58 -10.21
N ARG A 183 -10.20 -3.83 -9.19
CA ARG A 183 -11.61 -3.82 -8.76
C ARG A 183 -12.48 -2.77 -9.43
N ARG A 184 -11.91 -1.59 -9.70
CA ARG A 184 -12.64 -0.37 -10.09
C ARG A 184 -12.05 0.35 -11.31
N GLY A 185 -10.95 -0.16 -11.85
CA GLY A 185 -10.26 0.44 -12.98
C GLY A 185 -9.25 1.52 -12.61
N HIS A 186 -8.54 1.99 -13.62
CA HIS A 186 -7.40 2.90 -13.49
C HIS A 186 -7.79 4.25 -12.86
N PHE A 187 -8.89 4.86 -13.33
CA PHE A 187 -9.33 6.18 -12.87
C PHE A 187 -9.59 6.23 -11.35
N ALA A 188 -10.27 5.22 -10.81
CA ALA A 188 -10.53 5.11 -9.38
C ALA A 188 -9.25 4.91 -8.54
N ALA A 189 -8.19 4.39 -9.14
CA ALA A 189 -6.90 4.16 -8.49
C ALA A 189 -5.92 5.33 -8.64
N HIS A 190 -6.22 6.32 -9.48
CA HIS A 190 -5.30 7.40 -9.84
C HIS A 190 -4.73 8.13 -8.62
N GLY A 191 -5.56 8.45 -7.62
CA GLY A 191 -5.10 9.10 -6.37
C GLY A 191 -4.30 8.20 -5.42
N LEU A 192 -4.24 6.90 -5.66
CA LEU A 192 -3.44 5.94 -4.89
C LEU A 192 -2.11 5.60 -5.57
N MET A 193 -1.95 5.97 -6.84
CA MET A 193 -0.73 5.77 -7.60
C MET A 193 0.33 6.79 -7.16
N PRO A 194 1.62 6.45 -7.28
CA PRO A 194 2.68 7.44 -7.11
C PRO A 194 2.46 8.60 -8.08
N GLN A 195 2.30 9.80 -7.55
CA GLN A 195 2.18 11.00 -8.36
C GLN A 195 3.57 11.62 -8.54
N LYS A 196 3.98 11.81 -9.80
CA LYS A 196 5.15 12.63 -10.11
C LYS A 196 4.77 14.08 -9.83
N ARG A 197 5.35 14.67 -8.80
CA ARG A 197 5.25 16.12 -8.57
C ARG A 197 6.34 16.78 -9.37
N ASN A 198 5.94 17.60 -10.33
CA ASN A 198 6.89 18.46 -11.02
C ASN A 198 7.19 19.65 -10.10
N ASP A 199 8.48 19.99 -9.98
CA ASP A 199 8.91 21.23 -9.33
C ASP A 199 9.17 22.27 -10.42
N TYR A 200 8.43 23.38 -10.34
CA TYR A 200 8.50 24.47 -11.30
C TYR A 200 9.29 25.67 -10.76
N SER A 201 9.80 25.61 -9.53
CA SER A 201 10.37 26.76 -8.82
C SER A 201 11.67 27.31 -9.41
N GLN A 202 12.38 26.51 -10.20
CA GLN A 202 13.64 26.89 -10.85
C GLN A 202 13.50 27.14 -12.35
N LEU A 203 12.27 27.11 -12.88
CA LEU A 203 12.05 27.42 -14.29
C LEU A 203 12.23 28.91 -14.54
N ARG A 204 12.99 29.23 -15.59
CA ARG A 204 13.05 30.56 -16.17
C ARG A 204 11.75 30.82 -16.95
N ALA A 205 11.44 32.09 -17.16
CA ALA A 205 10.27 32.48 -17.93
C ALA A 205 10.33 31.90 -19.34
N LEU A 206 9.23 31.33 -19.83
CA LEU A 206 9.12 30.69 -21.15
C LEU A 206 10.01 29.46 -21.35
N GLU A 207 10.66 28.95 -20.30
CA GLU A 207 11.45 27.70 -20.36
C GLU A 207 10.54 26.48 -20.47
N CYS A 208 9.35 26.54 -19.87
CA CYS A 208 8.33 25.51 -20.01
C CYS A 208 6.95 26.15 -20.10
N VAL A 209 6.29 25.91 -21.23
CA VAL A 209 4.92 26.36 -21.49
C VAL A 209 4.02 25.13 -21.49
N VAL A 210 2.99 25.17 -20.67
CA VAL A 210 1.95 24.14 -20.62
C VAL A 210 0.76 24.64 -21.42
N PHE A 211 0.20 23.74 -22.24
CA PHE A 211 -1.02 23.97 -22.98
C PHE A 211 -2.11 23.10 -22.40
N ASP A 212 -3.27 23.68 -22.15
CA ASP A 212 -4.41 22.97 -21.58
C ASP A 212 -5.71 23.43 -22.24
N ASP A 213 -6.62 22.50 -22.48
CA ASP A 213 -7.95 22.78 -23.00
C ASP A 213 -8.97 22.96 -21.89
N VAL A 214 -9.85 23.94 -22.07
CA VAL A 214 -10.91 24.26 -21.10
C VAL A 214 -12.23 24.32 -21.83
N LYS A 215 -13.12 23.39 -21.50
CA LYS A 215 -14.55 23.53 -21.80
C LYS A 215 -15.14 24.54 -20.83
N THR A 216 -15.69 25.64 -21.37
CA THR A 216 -16.33 26.67 -20.54
C THR A 216 -17.79 26.32 -20.25
N ASP A 217 -18.34 26.91 -19.20
CA ASP A 217 -19.78 26.84 -18.88
C ASP A 217 -20.60 27.87 -19.70
N TRP A 218 -19.98 28.55 -20.67
CA TRP A 218 -20.62 29.58 -21.47
C TRP A 218 -21.13 29.02 -22.80
N LEU A 219 -22.31 29.52 -23.19
CA LEU A 219 -22.85 29.36 -24.53
C LEU A 219 -22.69 30.66 -25.30
N VAL A 220 -22.20 30.54 -26.54
CA VAL A 220 -21.93 31.69 -27.42
C VAL A 220 -22.80 31.63 -28.68
N SER A 221 -23.25 32.78 -29.14
CA SER A 221 -23.93 32.90 -30.44
C SER A 221 -22.90 33.29 -31.50
N ILE A 222 -22.89 32.56 -32.61
CA ILE A 222 -21.95 32.78 -33.72
C ILE A 222 -22.72 33.30 -34.94
N PRO A 223 -22.29 34.41 -35.58
CA PRO A 223 -22.92 34.87 -36.80
C PRO A 223 -22.99 33.77 -37.85
N GLY A 224 -24.17 33.57 -38.45
CA GLY A 224 -24.41 32.52 -39.44
C GLY A 224 -24.80 31.16 -38.85
N TYR A 225 -24.86 31.03 -37.52
CA TYR A 225 -25.39 29.83 -36.86
C TYR A 225 -26.50 30.22 -35.87
N ASP A 226 -27.65 29.58 -36.01
CA ASP A 226 -28.93 29.94 -35.40
C ASP A 226 -29.09 29.44 -33.96
N ARG A 227 -28.16 28.60 -33.46
CA ARG A 227 -28.22 28.02 -32.11
C ARG A 227 -27.01 28.42 -31.28
N PRO A 228 -27.16 28.62 -29.96
CA PRO A 228 -26.00 28.79 -29.09
C PRO A 228 -25.09 27.56 -29.10
N CYS A 229 -23.77 27.79 -29.10
CA CYS A 229 -22.73 26.76 -29.10
C CYS A 229 -21.93 26.76 -27.81
N GLU A 230 -21.38 25.61 -27.45
CA GLU A 230 -20.37 25.51 -26.39
C GLU A 230 -19.08 26.22 -26.83
N LEU A 231 -18.46 26.93 -25.89
CA LEU A 231 -17.16 27.58 -26.10
C LEU A 231 -16.04 26.77 -25.44
N TRP A 232 -15.04 26.44 -26.24
CA TRP A 232 -13.80 25.81 -25.82
C TRP A 232 -12.65 26.81 -25.90
N LEU A 233 -11.76 26.76 -24.92
CA LEU A 233 -10.53 27.55 -24.89
C LEU A 233 -9.34 26.61 -24.93
N LEU A 234 -8.31 26.97 -25.70
CA LEU A 234 -6.98 26.41 -25.55
C LEU A 234 -6.09 27.50 -24.97
N VAL A 235 -5.47 27.23 -23.83
CA VAL A 235 -4.72 28.22 -23.06
C VAL A 235 -3.26 27.85 -23.02
N ALA A 236 -2.37 28.82 -23.25
CA ALA A 236 -0.93 28.70 -23.04
C ALA A 236 -0.54 29.38 -21.73
N MET A 237 0.12 28.64 -20.84
CA MET A 237 0.54 29.15 -19.54
C MET A 237 2.03 28.87 -19.29
N ASP A 238 2.75 29.87 -18.82
CA ASP A 238 4.11 29.68 -18.32
C ASP A 238 4.06 28.87 -17.01
N ALA A 239 4.75 27.73 -16.98
CA ALA A 239 4.70 26.82 -15.84
C ALA A 239 5.41 27.37 -14.59
N GLY A 240 6.44 28.20 -14.76
CA GLY A 240 7.26 28.73 -13.67
C GLY A 240 6.52 29.79 -12.84
N CYS A 241 5.78 30.68 -13.49
CA CYS A 241 5.05 31.76 -12.83
C CYS A 241 3.51 31.65 -12.87
N ALA A 242 2.97 30.60 -13.50
CA ALA A 242 1.53 30.40 -13.72
C ALA A 242 0.85 31.58 -14.44
N HIS A 243 1.60 32.30 -15.27
CA HIS A 243 1.07 33.41 -16.07
C HIS A 243 0.47 32.87 -17.36
N ILE A 244 -0.79 33.21 -17.63
CA ILE A 244 -1.43 32.92 -18.92
C ILE A 244 -0.82 33.84 -19.96
N LEU A 245 -0.14 33.24 -20.94
CA LEU A 245 0.59 33.95 -22.00
C LEU A 245 -0.37 34.41 -23.10
N ASP A 246 -1.21 33.47 -23.55
CA ASP A 246 -2.24 33.71 -24.56
C ASP A 246 -3.28 32.58 -24.59
N TRP A 247 -4.32 32.74 -25.38
CA TRP A 247 -5.37 31.74 -25.57
C TRP A 247 -6.05 31.88 -26.93
N VAL A 248 -6.60 30.77 -27.42
CA VAL A 248 -7.50 30.75 -28.58
C VAL A 248 -8.84 30.17 -28.18
N ALA A 249 -9.90 30.69 -28.79
CA ALA A 249 -11.27 30.24 -28.54
C ALA A 249 -11.86 29.58 -29.77
N LEU A 250 -12.61 28.51 -29.55
CA LEU A 250 -13.35 27.78 -30.56
C LEU A 250 -14.80 27.63 -30.11
N ALA A 251 -15.73 28.09 -30.94
CA ALA A 251 -17.13 27.70 -30.79
C ALA A 251 -17.33 26.33 -31.44
N ALA A 252 -17.85 25.36 -30.67
CA ALA A 252 -18.08 23.99 -31.14
C ALA A 252 -19.34 23.91 -32.02
N VAL A 253 -19.31 24.59 -33.16
CA VAL A 253 -20.35 24.52 -34.19
C VAL A 253 -20.33 23.10 -34.78
N PRO A 254 -21.47 22.41 -34.92
CA PRO A 254 -21.54 21.14 -35.63
C PRO A 254 -21.28 21.31 -37.13
N ASP A 255 -20.64 20.34 -37.75
CA ASP A 255 -20.57 20.25 -39.21
C ASP A 255 -21.92 19.82 -39.82
N ASP A 256 -21.97 19.75 -41.16
CA ASP A 256 -23.17 19.34 -41.92
C ASP A 256 -23.64 17.91 -41.58
N GLU A 257 -22.76 17.08 -41.01
CA GLU A 257 -23.05 15.72 -40.53
C GLU A 257 -23.48 15.70 -39.04
N GLY A 258 -23.54 16.87 -38.39
CA GLY A 258 -23.93 17.05 -37.00
C GLY A 258 -22.83 16.75 -35.98
N LYS A 259 -21.59 16.54 -36.42
CA LYS A 259 -20.44 16.31 -35.54
C LYS A 259 -19.89 17.65 -35.04
N ARG A 260 -19.81 17.78 -33.72
CA ARG A 260 -19.23 18.98 -33.08
C ARG A 260 -17.72 19.04 -33.32
N HIS A 261 -17.21 20.22 -33.69
CA HIS A 261 -15.78 20.45 -33.76
C HIS A 261 -15.16 20.56 -32.36
N GLU A 262 -14.11 19.76 -32.14
CA GLU A 262 -13.23 19.84 -30.97
C GLU A 262 -12.03 20.73 -31.26
N LEU A 263 -11.25 21.07 -30.24
CA LEU A 263 -9.99 21.79 -30.41
C LEU A 263 -9.01 20.98 -31.28
N LEU A 264 -8.80 21.44 -32.50
CA LEU A 264 -7.88 20.84 -33.46
C LEU A 264 -6.42 21.33 -33.31
N LYS A 265 -5.51 20.63 -33.98
CA LYS A 265 -4.08 20.94 -34.03
C LYS A 265 -3.79 22.32 -34.64
N GLU A 266 -4.65 22.81 -35.52
CA GLU A 266 -4.56 24.14 -36.13
C GLU A 266 -4.69 25.25 -35.08
N HIS A 267 -5.55 25.08 -34.08
CA HIS A 267 -5.71 26.03 -32.98
C HIS A 267 -4.45 26.06 -32.11
N MET A 268 -3.86 24.91 -31.82
CA MET A 268 -2.57 24.82 -31.14
C MET A 268 -1.47 25.54 -31.92
N ARG A 269 -1.38 25.33 -33.23
CA ARG A 269 -0.40 26.01 -34.09
C ARG A 269 -0.60 27.52 -34.10
N CYS A 270 -1.86 27.98 -34.18
CA CYS A 270 -2.20 29.39 -34.11
C CYS A 270 -1.75 30.00 -32.79
N LEU A 271 -2.08 29.35 -31.67
CA LEU A 271 -1.70 29.79 -30.32
C LEU A 271 -0.18 29.85 -30.13
N VAL A 272 0.54 28.82 -30.57
CA VAL A 272 2.02 28.81 -30.53
C VAL A 272 2.59 29.94 -31.39
N GLY A 273 2.03 30.17 -32.59
CA GLY A 273 2.43 31.27 -33.45
C GLY A 273 2.22 32.64 -32.80
N GLN A 274 1.05 32.88 -32.20
CA GLN A 274 0.74 34.11 -31.46
C GLN A 274 1.73 34.34 -30.31
N MET A 275 2.00 33.30 -29.53
CA MET A 275 2.96 33.36 -28.43
C MET A 275 4.37 33.73 -28.92
N ILE A 276 4.86 33.05 -29.96
CA ILE A 276 6.19 33.32 -30.54
C ILE A 276 6.27 34.74 -31.09
N LEU A 277 5.22 35.23 -31.78
CA LEU A 277 5.21 36.60 -32.30
C LEU A 277 5.22 37.66 -31.20
N LYS A 278 4.59 37.38 -30.06
CA LYS A 278 4.45 38.32 -28.94
C LYS A 278 5.66 38.33 -28.00
N TYR A 279 6.25 37.16 -27.75
CA TYR A 279 7.29 36.98 -26.73
C TYR A 279 8.64 36.50 -27.28
N GLY A 280 8.69 36.03 -28.53
CA GLY A 280 9.87 35.40 -29.11
C GLY A 280 10.09 33.96 -28.64
N ILE A 281 11.19 33.37 -29.11
CA ILE A 281 11.72 32.09 -28.59
C ILE A 281 12.98 32.44 -27.78
N PRO A 282 13.07 32.04 -26.50
CA PRO A 282 14.29 32.23 -25.72
C PRO A 282 15.46 31.46 -26.36
N THR A 283 16.48 32.17 -26.84
CA THR A 283 17.67 31.57 -27.49
C THR A 283 18.82 31.32 -26.54
N GLU A 284 18.75 31.84 -25.31
CA GLU A 284 19.80 31.74 -24.29
C GLU A 284 19.66 30.48 -23.42
N TYR A 285 18.63 29.67 -23.66
CA TYR A 285 18.41 28.45 -22.90
C TYR A 285 19.19 27.34 -23.60
N PRO A 286 20.02 26.58 -22.87
CA PRO A 286 20.69 25.44 -23.45
C PRO A 286 19.62 24.51 -24.04
N ASP A 287 19.84 24.04 -25.26
CA ASP A 287 19.02 23.04 -25.91
C ASP A 287 19.19 21.70 -25.17
N ASP A 288 18.59 21.58 -23.99
CA ASP A 288 18.55 20.34 -23.24
C ASP A 288 17.46 19.44 -23.84
N VAL A 289 17.58 19.16 -25.15
CA VAL A 289 16.75 18.17 -25.83
C VAL A 289 17.29 16.79 -25.50
N GLN A 290 17.10 16.37 -24.25
CA GLN A 290 16.87 14.96 -23.94
C GLN A 290 15.40 14.81 -23.57
N GLY A 291 14.65 14.27 -24.52
CA GLY A 291 13.25 13.93 -24.34
C GLY A 291 13.07 13.12 -23.06
N GLY A 292 12.33 13.70 -22.12
CA GLY A 292 11.80 12.98 -20.97
C GLY A 292 12.75 12.88 -19.79
N GLU A 293 13.10 14.01 -19.17
CA GLU A 293 13.16 14.18 -17.72
C GLU A 293 13.70 15.59 -17.42
N CYS A 294 12.89 16.45 -16.78
CA CYS A 294 13.43 17.63 -16.09
C CYS A 294 14.28 17.12 -14.92
N GLN A 295 15.54 16.75 -15.18
CA GLN A 295 16.53 16.52 -14.14
C GLN A 295 16.97 17.91 -13.66
N GLY A 296 16.65 18.23 -12.41
CA GLY A 296 17.09 19.48 -11.79
C GLY A 296 18.60 19.61 -11.92
N HIS A 297 19.04 20.73 -12.50
CA HIS A 297 20.45 21.07 -12.64
C HIS A 297 21.15 21.00 -11.26
N PRO A 298 22.20 20.18 -11.08
CA PRO A 298 22.78 19.95 -9.75
C PRO A 298 23.74 21.06 -9.28
N GLU A 299 23.99 22.10 -10.08
CA GLU A 299 25.00 23.09 -9.75
C GLU A 299 24.49 24.51 -9.94
N ARG A 300 23.87 25.06 -8.88
CA ARG A 300 23.86 26.50 -8.58
C ARG A 300 23.36 26.76 -7.14
N GLY A 301 24.31 26.74 -6.21
CA GLY A 301 24.47 27.69 -5.12
C GLY A 301 23.26 28.10 -4.24
N ARG A 302 23.25 27.53 -3.03
CA ARG A 302 22.83 28.14 -1.75
C ARG A 302 21.41 28.73 -1.70
N CYS A 303 20.51 27.87 -1.24
CA CYS A 303 19.32 28.21 -0.48
C CYS A 303 19.65 29.21 0.67
N ARG A 304 19.40 30.51 0.45
CA ARG A 304 19.25 31.46 1.56
C ARG A 304 17.87 31.23 2.16
N ARG A 305 17.86 30.71 3.38
CA ARG A 305 16.66 30.59 4.21
C ARG A 305 16.02 31.98 4.37
N ALA A 306 14.87 32.20 3.72
CA ALA A 306 13.94 33.22 4.14
C ALA A 306 13.05 32.63 5.25
N GLY A 307 13.53 32.78 6.49
CA GLY A 307 12.67 32.73 7.66
C GLY A 307 11.81 33.99 7.71
N ASP A 308 10.62 33.84 8.29
CA ASP A 308 9.65 34.89 8.64
C ASP A 308 8.84 35.57 7.53
N ALA A 309 7.73 34.93 7.19
CA ALA A 309 6.44 35.62 7.11
C ALA A 309 5.32 34.66 7.56
N ARG A 310 5.06 34.61 8.87
CA ARG A 310 3.83 34.01 9.41
C ARG A 310 2.62 34.92 9.17
N ARG A 311 1.47 34.25 9.15
CA ARG A 311 0.08 34.71 9.46
C ARG A 311 -0.75 35.11 8.24
N GLY A 312 -1.79 34.30 8.02
CA GLY A 312 -2.65 34.37 6.85
C GLY A 312 -3.80 35.35 6.93
N ARG A 313 -4.58 35.36 5.85
CA ARG A 313 -6.02 35.60 5.84
C ARG A 313 -6.66 34.79 4.69
N PRO A 314 -7.87 34.24 4.87
CA PRO A 314 -8.60 33.57 3.80
C PRO A 314 -9.13 34.59 2.78
N TYR A 315 -9.06 34.23 1.51
CA TYR A 315 -9.56 34.97 0.37
C TYR A 315 -11.10 35.05 0.46
N ARG A 316 -11.65 36.20 0.88
CA ARG A 316 -13.10 36.47 0.80
C ARG A 316 -13.44 36.89 -0.64
N ARG A 317 -14.23 36.06 -1.34
CA ARG A 317 -14.98 36.45 -2.54
C ARG A 317 -15.87 37.66 -2.20
N ARG A 318 -15.64 38.82 -2.80
CA ARG A 318 -16.67 39.86 -2.96
C ARG A 318 -17.45 39.55 -4.22
N LEU A 319 -18.71 39.18 -4.06
CA LEU A 319 -19.71 39.25 -5.10
C LEU A 319 -19.97 40.73 -5.38
N TYR A 320 -19.71 41.17 -6.61
CA TYR A 320 -20.22 42.46 -7.09
C TYR A 320 -21.71 42.28 -7.41
N GLN A 321 -22.57 42.90 -6.62
CA GLN A 321 -23.95 43.18 -7.01
C GLN A 321 -23.94 44.48 -7.82
N HIS A 322 -24.28 44.40 -9.10
CA HIS A 322 -24.69 45.57 -9.87
C HIS A 322 -26.10 45.95 -9.42
N GLY A 323 -26.21 47.14 -8.83
CA GLY A 323 -27.49 47.80 -8.59
C GLY A 323 -28.04 48.31 -9.92
N VAL A 324 -29.31 47.98 -10.16
CA VAL A 324 -30.17 48.61 -11.16
C VAL A 324 -30.59 49.96 -10.61
N ALA A 325 -30.33 51.02 -11.38
CA ALA A 325 -31.07 52.28 -11.39
C ALA A 325 -30.97 52.84 -12.81
#